data_AF-A0A3G1B3F4-F1
#
_entry.id   AF-A0A3G1B3F4-F1
#
_cell.length_a   1.000
_cell.length_b   1.000
_cell.length_c   1.000
_cell.angle_alpha   90.00
_cell.angle_beta   90.00
_cell.angle_gamma   90.00
#
_symmetry.space_group_name_H-M   'P 1'
#
loop_
_entity.id
_entity.type
_entity.pdbx_description
1 polymer ?
#
loop_
_entity_poly.entity_id
_entity_poly.type
_entity_poly.pdbx_seq_one_letter_code
_entity_poly.pdbx_strand_id
1 'polypeptide(L)'
;MIVIKLLGGAKKSFGKDIIQTDHDGVTISQLLEYLLSIKPADTITLDTKNLLIAVNGADSSALSGHDTVIHSGDVVSIIPVIHGGARSQLKIGSIHVELFDVRNQKGKNYQFLDHTRSKFPSLVLTGLSSKSLASVSHAKKIVSLSLYAKKHGLLLSKKLETDILLRFAATTQISDAIKSLGIEQQNEFIIIAIGKKSSLDKLYRSITPNLTLIDYASNIIPIKKRFKISQKYLSAVDSEFPLEDILAEKAAILVQ
;
A
#
# COMPACT_ATOMS: atom_id res chain seq x y z
N MET A 1 11.58 -10.00 -35.73
CA MET A 1 11.59 -10.39 -34.30
C MET A 1 11.51 -9.15 -33.41
N ILE A 2 10.52 -9.10 -32.54
CA ILE A 2 10.36 -8.12 -31.46
C ILE A 2 11.02 -8.67 -30.20
N VAL A 3 11.71 -7.82 -29.44
CA VAL A 3 12.31 -8.17 -28.14
C VAL A 3 11.51 -7.53 -27.01
N ILE A 4 10.92 -8.35 -26.16
CA ILE A 4 10.13 -7.91 -25.00
C ILE A 4 10.99 -8.04 -23.74
N LYS A 5 11.33 -6.92 -23.12
CA LYS A 5 12.05 -6.87 -21.83
C LYS A 5 11.03 -6.81 -20.68
N LEU A 6 11.09 -7.76 -19.77
CA LEU A 6 10.21 -7.84 -18.61
C LEU A 6 10.92 -7.33 -17.36
N LEU A 7 10.31 -6.34 -16.69
CA LEU A 7 10.86 -5.77 -15.46
C LEU A 7 9.94 -6.02 -14.26
N GLY A 8 10.52 -5.94 -13.05
CA GLY A 8 9.76 -5.97 -11.79
C GLY A 8 8.82 -7.19 -11.66
N GLY A 9 7.53 -6.90 -11.40
CA GLY A 9 6.48 -7.93 -11.30
C GLY A 9 6.27 -8.76 -12.57
N ALA A 10 6.49 -8.17 -13.75
CA ALA A 10 6.32 -8.87 -15.02
C ALA A 10 7.36 -10.00 -15.18
N LYS A 11 8.62 -9.75 -14.78
CA LYS A 11 9.65 -10.81 -14.72
C LYS A 11 9.21 -12.00 -13.86
N LYS A 12 8.50 -11.75 -12.76
CA LYS A 12 7.97 -12.81 -11.88
C LYS A 12 6.78 -13.56 -12.51
N SER A 13 5.95 -12.88 -13.30
CA SER A 13 4.83 -13.50 -14.02
C SER A 13 5.28 -14.48 -15.09
N PHE A 14 6.44 -14.29 -15.71
CA PHE A 14 6.93 -15.18 -16.79
C PHE A 14 8.13 -16.04 -16.40
N GLY A 15 8.78 -15.75 -15.27
CA GLY A 15 10.00 -16.44 -14.84
C GLY A 15 11.20 -16.19 -15.75
N LYS A 16 11.13 -15.19 -16.61
CA LYS A 16 12.14 -14.82 -17.62
C LYS A 16 12.25 -13.31 -17.73
N ASP A 17 13.43 -12.86 -18.16
CA ASP A 17 13.76 -11.44 -18.29
C ASP A 17 13.42 -10.91 -19.68
N ILE A 18 13.41 -11.80 -20.66
CA ILE A 18 13.23 -11.48 -22.07
C ILE A 18 12.30 -12.52 -22.69
N ILE A 19 11.37 -12.05 -23.52
CA ILE A 19 10.58 -12.86 -24.43
C ILE A 19 10.85 -12.36 -25.85
N GLN A 20 11.05 -13.28 -26.79
CA GLN A 20 11.22 -12.97 -28.19
C GLN A 20 10.01 -13.49 -28.96
N THR A 21 9.58 -12.73 -29.96
CA THR A 21 8.42 -13.12 -30.77
C THR A 21 8.54 -12.60 -32.20
N ASP A 22 7.99 -13.33 -33.16
CA ASP A 22 8.04 -13.00 -34.58
C ASP A 22 6.80 -12.22 -35.06
N HIS A 23 5.96 -11.75 -34.14
CA HIS A 23 4.88 -10.83 -34.46
C HIS A 23 5.45 -9.54 -35.08
N ASP A 24 4.71 -8.98 -36.02
CA ASP A 24 5.05 -7.74 -36.73
C ASP A 24 3.76 -6.98 -37.06
N GLY A 25 3.82 -5.64 -37.01
CA GLY A 25 2.67 -4.78 -37.30
C GLY A 25 1.50 -4.96 -36.32
N VAL A 26 1.77 -5.41 -35.10
CA VAL A 26 0.74 -5.59 -34.05
C VAL A 26 0.66 -4.37 -33.16
N THR A 27 -0.47 -4.13 -32.51
CA THR A 27 -0.58 -3.06 -31.50
C THR A 27 -0.07 -3.53 -30.14
N ILE A 28 0.17 -2.58 -29.23
CA ILE A 28 0.46 -2.90 -27.82
C ILE A 28 -0.68 -3.72 -27.19
N SER A 29 -1.95 -3.40 -27.48
CA SER A 29 -3.08 -4.22 -27.01
C SER A 29 -2.96 -5.68 -27.42
N GLN A 30 -2.67 -5.92 -28.70
CA GLN A 30 -2.50 -7.28 -29.24
C GLN A 30 -1.27 -7.98 -28.64
N LEU A 31 -0.18 -7.24 -28.41
CA LEU A 31 0.99 -7.76 -27.71
C LEU A 31 0.64 -8.22 -26.28
N LEU A 32 -0.14 -7.43 -25.55
CA LEU A 32 -0.54 -7.76 -24.17
C LEU A 32 -1.46 -8.98 -24.14
N GLU A 33 -2.38 -9.11 -25.08
CA GLU A 33 -3.22 -10.31 -25.25
C GLU A 33 -2.36 -11.55 -25.52
N TYR A 34 -1.38 -11.44 -26.41
CA TYR A 34 -0.42 -12.50 -26.67
C TYR A 34 0.35 -12.89 -25.39
N LEU A 35 0.90 -11.91 -24.67
CA LEU A 35 1.62 -12.14 -23.41
C LEU A 35 0.74 -12.85 -22.36
N LEU A 36 -0.54 -12.48 -22.25
CA LEU A 36 -1.47 -13.16 -21.36
C LEU A 36 -1.73 -14.62 -21.78
N SER A 37 -1.80 -14.90 -23.08
CA SER A 37 -2.03 -16.25 -23.60
C SER A 37 -0.85 -17.21 -23.36
N ILE A 38 0.38 -16.70 -23.30
CA ILE A 38 1.59 -17.51 -23.06
C ILE A 38 2.06 -17.51 -21.60
N LYS A 39 1.36 -16.80 -20.71
CA LYS A 39 1.72 -16.71 -19.28
C LYS A 39 1.59 -18.09 -18.63
N PRO A 40 2.61 -18.58 -17.88
CA PRO A 40 2.47 -19.81 -17.11
C PRO A 40 1.29 -19.76 -16.12
N ALA A 41 0.55 -20.86 -15.98
CA ALA A 41 -0.66 -20.90 -15.13
C ALA A 41 -0.34 -20.63 -13.63
N ASP A 42 0.77 -21.19 -13.12
CA ASP A 42 1.14 -21.19 -11.70
C ASP A 42 1.94 -19.95 -11.25
N THR A 43 1.97 -18.89 -12.05
CA THR A 43 2.71 -17.65 -11.74
C THR A 43 1.78 -16.47 -11.46
N ILE A 44 2.33 -15.46 -10.79
CA ILE A 44 1.61 -14.22 -10.44
C ILE A 44 0.98 -13.60 -11.71
N THR A 45 -0.27 -13.15 -11.60
CA THR A 45 -1.00 -12.47 -12.68
C THR A 45 -0.27 -11.20 -13.11
N LEU A 46 -0.14 -10.99 -14.43
CA LEU A 46 0.27 -9.70 -14.98
C LEU A 46 -0.94 -8.78 -15.01
N ASP A 47 -0.92 -7.69 -14.24
CA ASP A 47 -1.95 -6.66 -14.30
C ASP A 47 -1.67 -5.72 -15.49
N THR A 48 -2.37 -5.96 -16.59
CA THR A 48 -2.18 -5.20 -17.84
C THR A 48 -2.71 -3.77 -17.77
N LYS A 49 -3.48 -3.40 -16.74
CA LYS A 49 -4.01 -2.05 -16.56
C LYS A 49 -3.01 -1.10 -15.88
N ASN A 50 -2.02 -1.65 -15.19
CA ASN A 50 -1.05 -0.90 -14.40
C ASN A 50 0.38 -1.18 -14.92
N LEU A 51 0.60 -0.90 -16.20
CA LEU A 51 1.88 -1.04 -16.88
C LEU A 51 2.32 0.31 -17.44
N LEU A 52 3.58 0.64 -17.22
CA LEU A 52 4.33 1.57 -18.06
C LEU A 52 4.98 0.73 -19.16
N ILE A 53 4.70 1.08 -20.40
CA ILE A 53 5.17 0.34 -21.56
C ILE A 53 6.06 1.28 -22.35
N ALA A 54 7.31 0.88 -22.60
CA ALA A 54 8.23 1.69 -23.40
C ALA A 54 8.58 0.97 -24.70
N VAL A 55 8.41 1.64 -25.83
CA VAL A 55 8.81 1.16 -27.16
C VAL A 55 10.08 1.91 -27.56
N ASN A 56 11.19 1.18 -27.76
CA ASN A 56 12.51 1.74 -28.06
C ASN A 56 12.96 2.84 -27.08
N GLY A 57 12.53 2.73 -25.82
CA GLY A 57 12.84 3.69 -24.76
C GLY A 57 11.87 4.87 -24.63
N ALA A 58 10.92 5.05 -25.54
CA ALA A 58 9.86 6.05 -25.43
C ALA A 58 8.62 5.45 -24.75
N ASP A 59 8.01 6.18 -23.80
CA ASP A 59 6.76 5.77 -23.17
C ASP A 59 5.65 5.69 -24.22
N SER A 60 4.91 4.59 -24.26
CA SER A 60 3.84 4.38 -25.23
C SER A 60 2.71 5.39 -25.08
N SER A 61 2.47 5.92 -23.88
CA SER A 61 1.48 6.97 -23.65
C SER A 61 1.84 8.29 -24.34
N ALA A 62 3.12 8.54 -24.60
CA ALA A 62 3.60 9.67 -25.40
C ALA A 62 3.59 9.37 -26.92
N LEU A 63 3.30 8.13 -27.31
CA LEU A 63 3.05 7.70 -28.69
C LEU A 63 1.52 7.64 -28.92
N SER A 64 1.00 6.50 -29.37
CA SER A 64 -0.44 6.25 -29.57
C SER A 64 -1.04 5.38 -28.46
N GLY A 65 -0.41 5.36 -27.28
CA GLY A 65 -0.85 4.54 -26.16
C GLY A 65 -0.90 3.06 -26.53
N HIS A 66 -2.02 2.42 -26.23
CA HIS A 66 -2.26 1.00 -26.53
C HIS A 66 -2.43 0.70 -28.03
N ASP A 67 -2.69 1.73 -28.85
CA ASP A 67 -2.81 1.61 -30.31
C ASP A 67 -1.47 1.78 -31.02
N THR A 68 -0.38 2.03 -30.28
CA THR A 68 0.97 2.06 -30.83
C THR A 68 1.27 0.74 -31.54
N VAL A 69 1.57 0.82 -32.84
CA VAL A 69 1.96 -0.32 -33.66
C VAL A 69 3.45 -0.59 -33.45
N ILE A 70 3.78 -1.84 -33.18
CA ILE A 70 5.14 -2.34 -32.97
C ILE A 70 5.55 -3.25 -34.13
N HIS A 71 6.80 -3.10 -34.54
CA HIS A 71 7.38 -3.77 -35.69
C HIS A 71 8.57 -4.64 -35.33
N SER A 72 8.89 -5.58 -36.20
CA SER A 72 10.12 -6.36 -36.12
C SER A 72 11.36 -5.46 -35.99
N GLY A 73 12.19 -5.74 -35.00
CA GLY A 73 13.33 -4.90 -34.63
C GLY A 73 13.08 -4.05 -33.38
N ASP A 74 11.82 -3.85 -33.00
CA ASP A 74 11.49 -3.06 -31.80
C ASP A 74 11.86 -3.78 -30.51
N VAL A 75 12.26 -2.97 -29.53
CA VAL A 75 12.43 -3.38 -28.14
C VAL A 75 11.29 -2.80 -27.31
N VAL A 76 10.44 -3.67 -26.77
CA VAL A 76 9.31 -3.28 -25.91
C VAL A 76 9.66 -3.62 -24.47
N SER A 77 9.61 -2.65 -23.56
CA SER A 77 9.83 -2.87 -22.13
C SER A 77 8.49 -2.83 -21.39
N ILE A 78 8.17 -3.91 -20.67
CA ILE A 78 6.98 -4.02 -19.83
C ILE A 78 7.39 -3.77 -18.37
N ILE A 79 6.96 -2.63 -17.83
CA ILE A 79 7.31 -2.17 -16.49
C ILE A 79 6.02 -2.06 -15.68
N PRO A 80 5.74 -2.99 -14.76
CA PRO A 80 4.61 -2.84 -13.85
C PRO A 80 4.73 -1.55 -13.06
N VAL A 81 3.71 -0.71 -13.11
CA VAL A 81 3.58 0.45 -12.23
C VAL A 81 3.15 -0.10 -10.88
N ILE A 82 4.15 -0.40 -10.06
CA ILE A 82 3.98 -0.77 -8.67
C ILE A 82 3.52 0.45 -7.87
N HIS A 83 2.21 0.68 -7.87
CA HIS A 83 1.54 1.19 -6.69
C HIS A 83 1.68 0.08 -5.65
N GLY A 84 2.18 0.39 -4.45
CA GLY A 84 2.46 -0.63 -3.42
C GLY A 84 1.31 -1.62 -3.34
N GLY A 85 1.59 -2.91 -3.52
CA GLY A 85 0.54 -3.93 -3.49
C GLY A 85 -0.18 -3.95 -2.14
N ALA A 86 -0.95 -5.00 -1.86
CA ALA A 86 -1.63 -5.19 -0.56
C ALA A 86 -0.69 -5.23 0.67
N ARG A 87 0.62 -5.07 0.44
CA ARG A 87 1.70 -4.89 1.40
C ARG A 87 2.50 -3.64 1.02
N SER A 88 2.58 -2.67 1.93
CA SER A 88 3.50 -1.53 1.82
C SER A 88 4.56 -1.61 2.91
N GLN A 89 5.84 -1.55 2.52
CA GLN A 89 6.97 -1.61 3.45
C GLN A 89 7.54 -0.22 3.71
N LEU A 90 7.79 0.10 4.98
CA LEU A 90 8.45 1.35 5.36
C LEU A 90 9.49 1.14 6.47
N LYS A 91 10.46 2.05 6.52
CA LYS A 91 11.48 2.10 7.57
C LYS A 91 11.38 3.41 8.33
N ILE A 92 11.48 3.33 9.65
CA ILE A 92 11.59 4.46 10.56
C ILE A 92 12.87 4.23 11.38
N GLY A 93 13.96 4.87 10.96
CA GLY A 93 15.30 4.52 11.45
C GLY A 93 15.64 3.05 11.15
N SER A 94 16.02 2.31 12.19
CA SER A 94 16.29 0.86 12.12
C SER A 94 15.04 -0.03 12.25
N ILE A 95 13.87 0.56 12.50
CA ILE A 95 12.62 -0.17 12.74
C ILE A 95 11.92 -0.44 11.41
N HIS A 96 11.56 -1.70 11.18
CA HIS A 96 10.73 -2.10 10.05
C HIS A 96 9.26 -2.04 10.42
N VAL A 97 8.48 -1.45 9.52
CA VAL A 97 7.03 -1.33 9.63
C VAL A 97 6.42 -1.74 8.29
N GLU A 98 5.31 -2.45 8.35
CA GLU A 98 4.57 -2.85 7.16
C GLU A 98 3.08 -2.62 7.34
N LEU A 99 2.45 -2.16 6.27
CA LEU A 99 1.00 -2.05 6.16
C LEU A 99 0.52 -3.23 5.34
N PHE A 100 -0.50 -3.92 5.83
CA PHE A 100 -1.20 -4.96 5.11
C PHE A 100 -2.65 -4.54 4.92
N ASP A 101 -3.06 -4.44 3.67
CA ASP A 101 -4.45 -4.23 3.29
C ASP A 101 -5.17 -5.56 3.33
N VAL A 102 -6.15 -5.69 4.22
CA VAL A 102 -6.82 -6.94 4.56
C VAL A 102 -8.30 -6.86 4.25
N ARG A 103 -8.82 -7.87 3.56
CA ARG A 103 -10.25 -8.14 3.42
C ARG A 103 -10.63 -9.36 4.26
N ASN A 104 -11.69 -9.21 5.05
CA ASN A 104 -12.20 -10.29 5.88
C ASN A 104 -13.71 -10.08 6.18
N GLN A 105 -14.34 -11.07 6.82
CA GLN A 105 -15.74 -11.02 7.17
C GLN A 105 -16.00 -10.03 8.33
N LYS A 106 -16.97 -9.13 8.14
CA LYS A 106 -17.50 -8.28 9.22
C LYS A 106 -17.91 -9.13 10.43
N GLY A 107 -17.65 -8.63 11.64
CA GLY A 107 -17.92 -9.36 12.87
C GLY A 107 -16.89 -10.44 13.22
N LYS A 108 -15.80 -10.57 12.45
CA LYS A 108 -14.69 -11.51 12.73
C LYS A 108 -13.32 -10.85 12.70
N ASN A 109 -13.25 -9.52 12.59
CA ASN A 109 -11.98 -8.84 12.33
C ASN A 109 -11.09 -8.76 13.57
N TYR A 110 -11.66 -8.51 14.75
CA TYR A 110 -10.89 -8.58 15.99
C TYR A 110 -10.43 -10.01 16.29
N GLN A 111 -11.27 -11.03 16.06
CA GLN A 111 -10.88 -12.43 16.20
C GLN A 111 -9.70 -12.77 15.28
N PHE A 112 -9.75 -12.35 14.02
CA PHE A 112 -8.66 -12.53 13.06
C PHE A 112 -7.37 -11.83 13.53
N LEU A 113 -7.47 -10.58 13.99
CA LEU A 113 -6.33 -9.81 14.48
C LEU A 113 -5.70 -10.43 15.74
N ASP A 114 -6.52 -10.90 16.68
CA ASP A 114 -6.05 -11.51 17.93
C ASP A 114 -5.43 -12.89 17.70
N HIS A 115 -5.99 -13.69 16.78
CA HIS A 115 -5.33 -14.91 16.31
C HIS A 115 -3.97 -14.60 15.67
N THR A 116 -3.90 -13.54 14.85
CA THR A 116 -2.65 -13.09 14.23
C THR A 116 -1.62 -12.65 15.27
N ARG A 117 -2.02 -11.87 16.28
CA ARG A 117 -1.15 -11.47 17.40
C ARG A 117 -0.61 -12.68 18.17
N SER A 118 -1.47 -13.67 18.42
CA SER A 118 -1.12 -14.89 19.14
C SER A 118 -0.07 -15.72 18.37
N LYS A 119 -0.18 -15.75 17.03
CA LYS A 119 0.78 -16.43 16.15
C LYS A 119 2.11 -15.68 15.99
N PHE A 120 2.09 -14.36 16.15
CA PHE A 120 3.26 -13.48 15.98
C PHE A 120 3.52 -12.56 17.17
N PRO A 121 3.77 -13.10 18.39
CA PRO A 121 3.87 -12.30 19.61
C PRO A 121 5.06 -11.33 19.63
N SER A 122 6.07 -11.56 18.78
CA SER A 122 7.21 -10.65 18.61
C SER A 122 6.90 -9.37 17.82
N LEU A 123 5.72 -9.31 17.17
CA LEU A 123 5.29 -8.16 16.36
C LEU A 123 4.32 -7.30 17.17
N VAL A 124 4.44 -5.98 17.03
CA VAL A 124 3.39 -5.05 17.44
C VAL A 124 2.40 -4.94 16.29
N LEU A 125 1.14 -5.28 16.53
CA LEU A 125 0.08 -5.27 15.52
C LEU A 125 -1.08 -4.37 15.95
N THR A 126 -1.45 -3.42 15.10
CA THR A 126 -2.67 -2.63 15.24
C THR A 126 -3.51 -2.71 13.99
N GLY A 127 -4.83 -2.80 14.16
CA GLY A 127 -5.81 -2.84 13.07
C GLY A 127 -6.60 -1.55 13.07
N LEU A 128 -6.76 -0.94 11.89
CA LEU A 128 -7.53 0.30 11.71
C LEU A 128 -8.31 0.27 10.40
N SER A 129 -9.47 0.91 10.40
CA SER A 129 -10.30 1.06 9.20
C SER A 129 -9.50 1.65 8.06
N SER A 130 -9.58 1.04 6.88
CA SER A 130 -8.85 1.50 5.70
C SER A 130 -9.18 2.95 5.34
N LYS A 131 -10.42 3.39 5.64
CA LYS A 131 -10.93 4.75 5.45
C LYS A 131 -10.22 5.84 6.25
N SER A 132 -9.34 5.46 7.17
CA SER A 132 -8.60 6.39 8.02
C SER A 132 -7.19 6.70 7.54
N LEU A 133 -6.73 6.01 6.50
CA LEU A 133 -5.42 6.22 5.92
C LEU A 133 -5.50 6.99 4.60
N ALA A 134 -4.81 8.14 4.53
CA ALA A 134 -4.69 8.94 3.32
C ALA A 134 -3.60 8.43 2.37
N SER A 135 -2.48 7.94 2.93
CA SER A 135 -1.34 7.43 2.17
C SER A 135 -0.39 6.64 3.08
N VAL A 136 0.60 5.96 2.50
CA VAL A 136 1.69 5.33 3.28
C VAL A 136 2.51 6.39 4.04
N SER A 137 2.63 7.61 3.50
CA SER A 137 3.28 8.74 4.18
C SER A 137 2.56 9.12 5.48
N HIS A 138 1.21 9.12 5.46
CA HIS A 138 0.39 9.35 6.65
C HIS A 138 0.73 8.33 7.76
N ALA A 139 0.74 7.03 7.43
CA ALA A 139 1.10 5.99 8.39
C ALA A 139 2.54 6.16 8.92
N LYS A 140 3.49 6.47 8.03
CA LYS A 140 4.88 6.70 8.44
C LYS A 140 4.97 7.82 9.48
N LYS A 141 4.28 8.94 9.28
CA LYS A 141 4.30 10.08 10.22
C LYS A 141 3.68 9.71 11.57
N ILE A 142 2.49 9.11 11.57
CA ILE A 142 1.81 8.71 12.82
C ILE A 142 2.62 7.66 13.59
N VAL A 143 3.12 6.62 12.92
CA VAL A 143 3.93 5.59 13.59
C VAL A 143 5.26 6.17 14.09
N SER A 144 5.85 7.14 13.38
CA SER A 144 7.06 7.83 13.85
C SER A 144 6.79 8.61 15.14
N LEU A 145 5.65 9.30 15.25
CA LEU A 145 5.24 9.98 16.49
C LEU A 145 5.07 9.00 17.65
N SER A 146 4.41 7.87 17.43
CA SER A 146 4.24 6.84 18.47
C SER A 146 5.56 6.20 18.89
N LEU A 147 6.47 5.94 17.96
CA LEU A 147 7.81 5.43 18.28
C LEU A 147 8.65 6.44 19.05
N TYR A 148 8.57 7.72 18.67
CA TYR A 148 9.19 8.82 19.42
C TYR A 148 8.62 8.90 20.83
N ALA A 149 7.29 8.89 20.97
CA ALA A 149 6.59 8.93 22.25
C ALA A 149 7.00 7.75 23.14
N LYS A 150 7.08 6.53 22.59
CA LYS A 150 7.57 5.35 23.32
C LYS A 150 8.99 5.55 23.85
N LYS A 151 9.90 6.07 23.02
CA LYS A 151 11.30 6.29 23.41
C LYS A 151 11.43 7.28 24.58
N HIS A 152 10.50 8.23 24.70
CA HIS A 152 10.55 9.30 25.69
C HIS A 152 9.52 9.15 26.82
N GLY A 153 8.80 8.02 26.90
CA GLY A 153 7.79 7.81 27.95
C GLY A 153 6.53 8.68 27.81
N LEU A 154 6.23 9.16 26.60
CA LEU A 154 5.12 10.09 26.29
C LEU A 154 3.95 9.40 25.58
N LEU A 155 3.81 8.08 25.72
CA LEU A 155 2.70 7.36 25.09
C LEU A 155 1.37 7.78 25.70
N LEU A 156 0.35 7.97 24.86
CA LEU A 156 -1.03 8.19 25.25
C LEU A 156 -1.66 6.95 25.93
N SER A 157 -1.02 5.78 25.78
CA SER A 157 -1.42 4.51 26.40
C SER A 157 -0.19 3.69 26.78
N LYS A 158 -0.33 2.72 27.68
CA LYS A 158 0.76 1.81 28.07
C LYS A 158 1.30 0.97 26.91
N LYS A 159 0.53 0.80 25.83
CA LYS A 159 0.85 -0.05 24.69
C LYS A 159 1.04 0.78 23.41
N LEU A 160 2.06 0.44 22.62
CA LEU A 160 2.40 1.16 21.38
C LEU A 160 1.28 1.06 20.34
N GLU A 161 0.69 -0.13 20.18
CA GLU A 161 -0.43 -0.37 19.25
C GLU A 161 -1.65 0.49 19.56
N THR A 162 -1.90 0.77 20.85
CA THR A 162 -3.00 1.63 21.30
C THR A 162 -2.67 3.10 21.11
N ASP A 163 -1.44 3.52 21.38
CA ASP A 163 -0.99 4.89 21.08
C ASP A 163 -1.13 5.22 19.59
N ILE A 164 -0.72 4.31 18.70
CA ILE A 164 -0.90 4.46 17.24
C ILE A 164 -2.38 4.66 16.90
N LEU A 165 -3.27 3.82 17.46
CA LEU A 165 -4.71 3.92 17.23
C LEU A 165 -5.27 5.29 17.68
N LEU A 166 -4.88 5.76 18.86
CA LEU A 166 -5.30 7.05 19.42
C LEU A 166 -4.82 8.23 18.55
N ARG A 167 -3.57 8.18 18.08
CA ARG A 167 -2.98 9.21 17.21
C ARG A 167 -3.66 9.28 15.85
N PHE A 168 -3.95 8.14 15.22
CA PHE A 168 -4.76 8.12 13.99
C PHE A 168 -6.16 8.69 14.21
N ALA A 169 -6.75 8.48 15.40
CA ALA A 169 -8.09 8.95 15.70
C ALA A 169 -8.13 10.44 16.08
N ALA A 170 -6.97 11.05 16.35
CA ALA A 170 -6.81 12.37 16.95
C ALA A 170 -7.62 12.54 18.26
N THR A 171 -7.57 11.54 19.14
CA THR A 171 -8.27 11.56 20.44
C THR A 171 -7.45 10.83 21.50
N THR A 172 -7.64 11.19 22.77
CA THR A 172 -7.12 10.44 23.93
C THR A 172 -8.11 9.38 24.43
N GLN A 173 -9.35 9.40 23.94
CA GLN A 173 -10.41 8.48 24.36
C GLN A 173 -10.43 7.21 23.48
N ILE A 174 -10.14 6.05 24.09
CA ILE A 174 -10.10 4.76 23.39
C ILE A 174 -11.45 4.41 22.76
N SER A 175 -12.56 4.70 23.43
CA SER A 175 -13.91 4.46 22.91
C SER A 175 -14.17 5.21 21.61
N ASP A 176 -13.70 6.47 21.52
CA ASP A 176 -13.87 7.30 20.34
C ASP A 176 -12.97 6.83 19.19
N ALA A 177 -11.75 6.38 19.52
CA ALA A 177 -10.86 5.78 18.55
C ALA A 177 -11.45 4.49 17.97
N ILE A 178 -11.99 3.60 18.79
CA ILE A 178 -12.64 2.36 18.34
C ILE A 178 -13.92 2.66 17.55
N LYS A 179 -14.75 3.60 17.99
CA LYS A 179 -15.96 3.99 17.25
C LYS A 179 -15.64 4.53 15.85
N SER A 180 -14.55 5.26 15.72
CA SER A 180 -14.21 6.00 14.50
C SER A 180 -13.23 5.27 13.58
N LEU A 181 -12.40 4.37 14.10
CA LEU A 181 -11.37 3.63 13.37
C LEU A 181 -11.48 2.11 13.50
N GLY A 182 -12.36 1.60 14.35
CA GLY A 182 -12.49 0.18 14.62
C GLY A 182 -12.74 -0.65 13.36
N ILE A 183 -12.20 -1.87 13.37
CA ILE A 183 -12.20 -2.75 12.19
C ILE A 183 -13.42 -3.66 12.12
N GLU A 184 -14.15 -3.86 13.21
CA GLU A 184 -15.13 -4.95 13.33
C GLU A 184 -16.23 -4.94 12.27
N GLN A 185 -16.69 -3.75 11.88
CA GLN A 185 -17.77 -3.57 10.90
C GLN A 185 -17.24 -3.27 9.49
N GLN A 186 -15.93 -3.36 9.27
CA GLN A 186 -15.30 -3.09 7.98
C GLN A 186 -15.17 -4.39 7.16
N ASN A 187 -15.39 -4.31 5.85
CA ASN A 187 -15.01 -5.40 4.94
C ASN A 187 -13.50 -5.39 4.67
N GLU A 188 -12.90 -4.21 4.73
CA GLU A 188 -11.50 -3.95 4.41
C GLU A 188 -10.89 -3.07 5.50
N PHE A 189 -9.72 -3.45 5.96
CA PHE A 189 -9.00 -2.74 7.01
C PHE A 189 -7.50 -2.90 6.80
N ILE A 190 -6.73 -2.13 7.55
CA ILE A 190 -5.28 -2.11 7.47
C ILE A 190 -4.72 -2.69 8.75
N ILE A 191 -3.77 -3.62 8.64
CA ILE A 191 -2.90 -4.03 9.74
C ILE A 191 -1.59 -3.27 9.60
N ILE A 192 -1.24 -2.48 10.61
CA ILE A 192 0.12 -1.95 10.77
C ILE A 192 0.88 -2.93 11.66
N ALA A 193 1.98 -3.47 11.13
CA ALA A 193 2.86 -4.40 11.82
C ALA A 193 4.25 -3.79 12.00
N ILE A 194 4.82 -3.91 13.20
CA ILE A 194 6.14 -3.39 13.53
C ILE A 194 6.97 -4.51 14.15
N GLY A 195 8.19 -4.73 13.65
CA GLY A 195 9.09 -5.73 14.22
C GLY A 195 10.26 -6.12 13.32
N LYS A 196 10.80 -7.33 13.51
CA LYS A 196 11.89 -7.85 12.68
C LYS A 196 11.38 -8.21 11.28
N LYS A 197 12.17 -7.89 10.25
CA LYS A 197 11.84 -8.21 8.85
C LYS A 197 11.47 -9.67 8.63
N SER A 198 12.22 -10.60 9.23
CA SER A 198 11.94 -12.04 9.11
C SER A 198 10.59 -12.44 9.70
N SER A 199 10.14 -11.81 10.79
CA SER A 199 8.80 -12.04 11.36
C SER A 199 7.71 -11.42 10.49
N LEU A 200 7.95 -10.24 9.91
CA LEU A 200 7.04 -9.58 8.99
C LEU A 200 6.83 -10.38 7.69
N ASP A 201 7.90 -10.96 7.14
CA ASP A 201 7.81 -11.85 5.98
C ASP A 201 7.00 -13.12 6.27
N LYS A 202 7.11 -13.67 7.49
CA LYS A 202 6.27 -14.81 7.93
C LYS A 202 4.81 -14.40 8.10
N LEU A 203 4.54 -13.21 8.65
CA LEU A 203 3.20 -12.65 8.75
C LEU A 203 2.58 -12.52 7.36
N TYR A 204 3.27 -11.86 6.43
CA TYR A 204 2.83 -11.69 5.04
C TYR A 204 2.37 -13.01 4.41
N ARG A 205 3.21 -14.05 4.48
CA ARG A 205 2.88 -15.38 3.95
C ARG A 205 1.64 -15.98 4.64
N SER A 206 1.49 -15.78 5.95
CA SER A 206 0.36 -16.32 6.72
C SER A 206 -0.97 -15.63 6.43
N ILE A 207 -0.97 -14.36 6.03
CA ILE A 207 -2.21 -13.59 5.78
C ILE A 207 -2.44 -13.31 4.30
N THR A 208 -1.58 -13.81 3.41
CA THR A 208 -1.69 -13.67 1.95
C THR A 208 -3.11 -13.96 1.42
N PRO A 209 -3.83 -14.99 1.88
CA PRO A 209 -5.20 -15.26 1.42
C PRO A 209 -6.21 -14.14 1.73
N ASN A 210 -5.91 -13.29 2.72
CA ASN A 210 -6.77 -12.19 3.15
C ASN A 210 -6.33 -10.84 2.59
N LEU A 211 -5.25 -10.78 1.82
CA LEU A 211 -4.74 -9.52 1.30
C LEU A 211 -5.60 -9.01 0.15
N THR A 212 -5.85 -7.71 0.14
CA THR A 212 -6.61 -7.00 -0.91
C THR A 212 -5.91 -5.70 -1.27
N LEU A 213 -6.19 -5.13 -2.44
CA LEU A 213 -5.77 -3.76 -2.73
C LEU A 213 -6.79 -2.77 -2.17
N ILE A 214 -6.31 -1.68 -1.57
CA ILE A 214 -7.12 -0.56 -1.13
C ILE A 214 -6.62 0.71 -1.82
N ASP A 215 -7.54 1.47 -2.41
CA ASP A 215 -7.23 2.80 -2.93
C ASP A 215 -7.33 3.85 -1.82
N TYR A 216 -6.18 4.28 -1.29
CA TYR A 216 -6.14 5.33 -0.27
C TYR A 216 -6.52 6.73 -0.78
N ALA A 217 -6.41 7.00 -2.08
CA ALA A 217 -6.76 8.31 -2.63
C ALA A 217 -8.25 8.62 -2.42
N SER A 218 -9.10 7.59 -2.51
CA SER A 218 -10.53 7.69 -2.20
C SER A 218 -10.84 8.17 -0.77
N ASN A 219 -9.89 8.05 0.16
CA ASN A 219 -10.06 8.45 1.57
C ASN A 219 -9.76 9.93 1.84
N ILE A 220 -9.08 10.64 0.92
CA ILE A 220 -8.62 12.02 1.13
C ILE A 220 -9.79 12.95 1.47
N ILE A 221 -10.88 12.91 0.68
CA ILE A 221 -12.05 13.78 0.89
C ILE A 221 -12.75 13.46 2.23
N PRO A 222 -13.09 12.19 2.55
CA PRO A 222 -13.62 11.82 3.86
C PRO A 222 -12.75 12.26 5.04
N ILE A 223 -11.43 12.09 4.94
CA ILE A 223 -10.48 12.47 5.99
C ILE A 223 -10.48 13.99 6.19
N LYS A 224 -10.38 14.78 5.12
CA LYS A 224 -10.47 16.25 5.20
C LYS A 224 -11.76 16.69 5.88
N LYS A 225 -12.89 16.09 5.52
CA LYS A 225 -14.19 16.39 6.15
C LYS A 225 -14.21 16.04 7.64
N ARG A 226 -13.73 14.84 8.01
CA ARG A 226 -13.67 14.37 9.40
C ARG A 226 -12.85 15.31 10.29
N PHE A 227 -11.68 15.74 9.80
CA PHE A 227 -10.77 16.58 10.57
C PHE A 227 -10.96 18.08 10.35
N LYS A 228 -12.01 18.48 9.60
CA LYS A 228 -12.35 19.87 9.27
C LYS A 228 -11.16 20.62 8.62
N ILE A 229 -10.44 19.95 7.73
CA ILE A 229 -9.27 20.50 7.03
C ILE A 229 -9.73 21.17 5.73
N SER A 230 -9.61 22.50 5.68
CA SER A 230 -9.97 23.31 4.52
C SER A 230 -8.84 23.39 3.49
N GLN A 231 -9.15 23.84 2.27
CA GLN A 231 -8.11 24.08 1.26
C GLN A 231 -7.16 25.21 1.68
N LYS A 232 -7.66 26.25 2.35
CA LYS A 232 -6.83 27.32 2.91
C LYS A 232 -5.78 26.78 3.88
N TYR A 233 -6.15 25.80 4.72
CA TYR A 233 -5.20 25.17 5.64
C TYR A 233 -4.12 24.41 4.87
N LEU A 234 -4.50 23.59 3.89
CA LEU A 234 -3.55 22.84 3.07
C LEU A 234 -2.57 23.75 2.32
N SER A 235 -3.06 24.82 1.71
CA SER A 235 -2.24 25.78 0.95
C SER A 235 -1.29 26.61 1.84
N ALA A 236 -1.45 26.58 3.16
CA ALA A 236 -0.55 27.25 4.10
C ALA A 236 0.63 26.36 4.54
N VAL A 237 0.62 25.06 4.18
CA VAL A 237 1.67 24.11 4.53
C VAL A 237 2.59 23.94 3.32
N ASP A 238 3.84 24.39 3.47
CA ASP A 238 4.89 24.18 2.46
C ASP A 238 5.49 22.77 2.60
N SER A 239 4.85 21.80 1.94
CA SER A 239 5.22 20.38 1.97
C SER A 239 4.67 19.63 0.76
N GLU A 240 5.36 18.56 0.35
CA GLU A 240 4.86 17.59 -0.63
C GLU A 240 3.64 16.79 -0.13
N PHE A 241 3.46 16.70 1.20
CA PHE A 241 2.41 15.92 1.84
C PHE A 241 1.63 16.75 2.89
N PRO A 242 0.99 17.85 2.47
CA PRO A 242 0.44 18.84 3.39
C PRO A 242 -0.70 18.28 4.24
N LEU A 243 -1.53 17.39 3.68
CA LEU A 243 -2.60 16.74 4.45
C LEU A 243 -2.01 15.86 5.55
N GLU A 244 -1.00 15.07 5.24
CA GLU A 244 -0.35 14.17 6.17
C GLU A 244 0.41 14.91 7.27
N ASP A 245 0.99 16.08 6.97
CA ASP A 245 1.60 16.95 8.00
C ASP A 245 0.57 17.49 8.98
N ILE A 246 -0.56 17.98 8.48
CA ILE A 246 -1.64 18.50 9.35
C ILE A 246 -2.21 17.38 10.24
N LEU A 247 -2.38 16.17 9.69
CA LEU A 247 -2.85 15.02 10.46
C LEU A 247 -1.82 14.62 11.53
N ALA A 248 -0.52 14.65 11.19
CA ALA A 248 0.55 14.40 12.14
C ALA A 248 0.61 15.47 13.23
N GLU A 249 0.42 16.75 12.91
CA GLU A 249 0.34 17.85 13.88
C GLU A 249 -0.82 17.62 14.86
N LYS A 250 -2.03 17.35 14.34
CA LYS A 250 -3.21 17.02 15.17
C LYS A 250 -2.96 15.82 16.09
N ALA A 251 -2.20 14.84 15.63
CA ALA A 251 -1.82 13.67 16.42
C ALA A 251 -0.70 13.95 17.44
N ALA A 252 0.17 14.94 17.17
CA ALA A 252 1.31 15.29 18.01
C ALA A 252 0.89 16.13 19.22
N ILE A 253 -0.14 16.97 19.09
CA ILE A 253 -0.65 17.83 20.17
C ILE A 253 -1.47 17.07 21.23
N LEU A 254 -1.76 15.79 21.02
CA LEU A 254 -2.42 14.97 22.03
C LEU A 254 -1.46 14.76 23.21
N VAL A 255 -1.93 15.09 24.42
CA VAL A 255 -1.23 14.92 25.69
C VAL A 255 -2.14 14.18 26.67
N GLN A 256 -1.54 13.45 27.62
CA GLN A 256 -2.27 12.80 28.73
C GLN A 256 -2.65 13.80 29.82
#